data_AF-A0A535HQ95-F1
#
_entry.id   AF-A0A535HQ95-F1
#
_cell.length_a   1.000
_cell.length_b   1.000
_cell.length_c   1.000
_cell.angle_alpha   90.00
_cell.angle_beta   90.00
_cell.angle_gamma   90.00
#
_symmetry.space_group_name_H-M   'P 1'
#
loop_
_entity.id
_entity.type
_entity.pdbx_description
1 polymer ?
#
loop_
_entity_poly.entity_id
_entity_poly.type
_entity_poly.pdbx_seq_one_letter_code
_entity_poly.pdbx_strand_id
1 'polypeptide(L)' 'MTNPLTRQRYNTLRRLPFITVPTLVVWGRDDPINSLAEGGMPTANGIPGARLIVYDNTGHSVPWEQPVRFPGDVLDFLRT' A
#
# COMPACT_ATOMS: atom_id res chain seq x y z
N MET A 1 2.74 -11.58 14.23
CA MET A 1 1.63 -11.35 13.26
C MET A 1 1.84 -12.10 11.94
N THR A 2 2.60 -13.19 11.93
CA THR A 2 2.99 -13.96 10.73
C THR A 2 2.19 -15.24 10.52
N ASN A 3 1.20 -15.52 11.37
CA ASN A 3 0.40 -16.74 11.31
C ASN A 3 -0.74 -16.60 10.26
N PRO A 4 -0.81 -17.44 9.22
CA PRO A 4 -1.87 -17.38 8.20
C PRO A 4 -3.28 -17.61 8.77
N LEU A 5 -3.42 -18.38 9.85
CA LEU A 5 -4.71 -18.74 10.46
C LEU A 5 -5.38 -17.55 11.16
N THR A 6 -4.61 -16.62 11.74
CA THR A 6 -5.17 -15.41 12.35
C THR A 6 -5.44 -14.31 11.33
N ARG A 7 -4.88 -14.41 10.11
CA ARG A 7 -5.06 -13.45 9.02
C ARG A 7 -6.44 -13.52 8.38
N GLN A 8 -7.01 -14.72 8.27
CA GLN A 8 -8.30 -14.92 7.57
C GLN A 8 -9.45 -14.13 8.21
N ARG A 9 -9.51 -14.09 9.55
CA ARG A 9 -10.57 -13.36 10.27
C ARG A 9 -10.54 -11.86 10.01
N TYR A 10 -9.36 -11.28 9.82
CA TYR A 10 -9.15 -9.84 9.60
C TYR A 10 -8.85 -9.49 8.14
N ASN A 11 -9.01 -10.45 7.22
CA ASN A 11 -8.78 -10.19 5.79
C ASN A 11 -9.89 -9.30 5.24
N THR A 12 -9.52 -8.08 4.83
CA THR A 12 -10.42 -7.07 4.29
C THR A 12 -10.43 -7.01 2.77
N LEU A 13 -9.71 -7.87 2.04
CA LEU A 13 -9.62 -7.83 0.57
C LEU A 13 -11.02 -7.85 -0.08
N ARG A 14 -11.95 -8.64 0.44
CA ARG A 14 -13.35 -8.69 -0.04
C ARG A 14 -14.13 -7.37 0.07
N ARG A 15 -13.62 -6.42 0.85
CA ARG A 15 -14.25 -5.11 1.09
C ARG A 15 -13.64 -4.00 0.23
N LEU A 16 -12.44 -4.20 -0.31
CA LEU A 16 -11.75 -3.20 -1.12
C LEU A 16 -12.53 -2.74 -2.36
N PRO A 17 -13.29 -3.62 -3.06
CA PRO A 17 -14.08 -3.20 -4.22
C PRO A 17 -15.17 -2.15 -3.90
N PHE A 18 -15.54 -1.98 -2.63
CA PHE A 18 -16.55 -1.00 -2.20
C PHE A 18 -15.97 0.38 -1.87
N ILE A 19 -14.65 0.56 -1.96
CA ILE A 19 -14.01 1.88 -1.81
C ILE A 19 -14.20 2.65 -3.11
N THR A 20 -14.88 3.80 -3.04
CA THR A 20 -15.21 4.63 -4.21
C THR A 20 -14.47 5.97 -4.24
N VAL A 21 -13.77 6.32 -3.17
CA VAL A 21 -12.96 7.55 -3.12
C VAL A 21 -11.62 7.36 -3.82
N PRO A 22 -11.01 8.42 -4.40
CA PRO A 22 -9.65 8.34 -4.90
C PRO A 22 -8.72 7.75 -3.84
N THR A 23 -7.90 6.78 -4.25
CA THR A 23 -7.02 6.07 -3.32
C THR A 23 -5.60 5.99 -3.86
N LEU A 24 -4.64 6.37 -3.02
CA LEU A 24 -3.21 6.15 -3.24
C LEU A 24 -2.74 5.03 -2.31
N VAL A 25 -2.09 4.02 -2.89
CA VAL A 25 -1.37 2.97 -2.18
C VAL A 25 0.12 3.22 -2.35
N VAL A 26 0.85 3.30 -1.22
CA VAL A 26 2.31 3.48 -1.19
C VAL A 26 2.94 2.26 -0.55
N TRP A 27 4.02 1.74 -1.15
CA TRP A 27 4.70 0.56 -0.65
C TRP A 27 6.20 0.60 -0.92
N GLY A 28 7.02 0.15 0.03
CA GLY A 28 8.44 -0.09 -0.20
C GLY A 28 8.66 -1.46 -0.87
N ARG A 29 9.46 -1.52 -1.93
CA ARG A 29 9.73 -2.77 -2.66
C ARG A 29 10.28 -3.86 -1.74
N ASP A 30 11.12 -3.46 -0.80
CA ASP A 30 11.94 -4.34 0.03
C ASP A 30 11.37 -4.46 1.45
N ASP A 31 10.07 -4.17 1.64
CA ASP A 31 9.38 -4.27 2.92
C ASP A 31 9.45 -5.71 3.49
N PRO A 32 10.22 -5.94 4.58
CA PRO A 32 10.38 -7.27 5.15
C PRO A 32 9.22 -7.66 6.08
N ILE A 33 8.33 -6.72 6.41
CA ILE A 33 7.22 -6.89 7.34
C ILE A 33 5.94 -7.22 6.57
N ASN A 34 5.65 -6.43 5.54
CA ASN A 34 4.50 -6.65 4.65
C ASN A 34 4.96 -6.75 3.20
N SER A 35 4.98 -7.97 2.68
CA SER A 35 5.33 -8.25 1.29
C SER A 35 4.52 -7.39 0.31
N LEU A 36 5.20 -6.76 -0.65
CA LEU A 36 4.56 -6.07 -1.77
C LEU A 36 3.65 -7.02 -2.57
N ALA A 37 4.10 -8.26 -2.80
CA ALA A 37 3.37 -9.23 -3.62
C ALA A 37 2.11 -9.77 -2.91
N GLU A 38 2.18 -9.98 -1.59
CA GLU A 38 1.06 -10.54 -0.82
C GLU A 38 0.15 -9.48 -0.19
N GLY A 39 0.62 -8.23 -0.08
CA GLY A 39 -0.09 -7.12 0.55
C GLY A 39 -0.35 -5.97 -0.42
N GLY A 40 0.70 -5.25 -0.80
CA GLY A 40 0.56 -3.98 -1.53
C GLY A 40 -0.12 -4.11 -2.88
N MET A 41 0.29 -5.09 -3.70
CA MET A 41 -0.32 -5.35 -5.01
C MET A 41 -1.79 -5.81 -4.88
N PRO A 42 -2.15 -6.79 -4.03
CA PRO A 42 -3.56 -7.12 -3.77
C PRO A 42 -4.39 -5.95 -3.25
N THR A 43 -3.82 -5.08 -2.40
CA THR A 43 -4.53 -3.89 -1.91
C THR A 43 -4.84 -2.92 -3.04
N ALA A 44 -3.85 -2.56 -3.86
CA ALA A 44 -4.06 -1.65 -4.99
C ALA A 44 -5.02 -2.23 -6.03
N ASN A 45 -4.84 -3.51 -6.41
CA ASN A 45 -5.69 -4.16 -7.40
C ASN A 45 -7.13 -4.37 -6.90
N GLY A 46 -7.34 -4.44 -5.59
CA GLY A 46 -8.66 -4.62 -4.99
C GLY A 46 -9.50 -3.35 -4.93
N ILE A 47 -8.90 -2.16 -5.07
CA ILE A 47 -9.59 -0.87 -4.96
C ILE A 47 -9.77 -0.28 -6.38
N PRO A 48 -11.00 -0.05 -6.84
CA PRO A 48 -11.25 0.54 -8.15
C PRO A 48 -10.56 1.91 -8.30
N GLY A 49 -9.72 2.03 -9.33
CA GLY A 49 -9.03 3.29 -9.64
C GLY A 49 -7.89 3.66 -8.68
N ALA A 50 -7.47 2.78 -7.77
CA ALA A 50 -6.33 3.07 -6.91
C ALA A 50 -5.04 3.22 -7.71
N ARG A 51 -4.21 4.19 -7.31
CA ARG A 51 -2.84 4.36 -7.80
C ARG A 51 -1.89 3.65 -6.85
N LEU A 52 -0.98 2.83 -7.38
CA LEU A 52 0.10 2.22 -6.62
C LEU A 52 1.42 2.93 -6.93
N ILE A 53 2.13 3.39 -5.91
CA ILE A 53 3.53 3.84 -6.02
C ILE A 53 4.40 2.88 -5.23
N VAL A 54 5.36 2.27 -5.91
CA VAL A 54 6.39 1.42 -5.31
C VAL A 54 7.69 2.21 -5.20
N TYR A 55 8.29 2.18 -4.02
CA TYR A 55 9.58 2.80 -3.72
C TYR A 55 10.66 1.73 -3.77
N ASP A 56 11.55 1.81 -4.76
CA ASP A 56 12.70 0.92 -4.87
C ASP A 56 13.71 1.21 -3.74
N ASN A 57 14.49 0.19 -3.32
CA ASN A 57 15.48 0.29 -2.25
C ASN A 57 14.89 0.86 -0.94
N THR A 58 13.66 0.47 -0.62
CA THR A 58 12.88 1.02 0.50
C THR A 58 12.11 -0.09 1.19
N GLY A 59 12.23 -0.16 2.52
CA GLY A 59 11.56 -1.12 3.37
C GLY A 59 10.17 -0.69 3.82
N HIS A 60 9.82 -1.06 5.05
CA HIS A 60 8.46 -0.89 5.55
C HIS A 60 8.07 0.57 5.78
N SER A 61 9.02 1.41 6.17
CA SER A 61 8.75 2.75 6.70
C SER A 61 8.99 3.83 5.65
N VAL A 62 8.26 3.78 4.53
CA VAL A 62 8.44 4.70 3.40
C VAL A 62 8.56 6.18 3.80
N PRO A 63 7.71 6.76 4.69
CA PRO A 63 7.83 8.17 5.06
C PRO A 63 9.15 8.51 5.78
N TRP A 64 9.73 7.55 6.50
CA TRP A 64 10.98 7.72 7.25
C TRP A 64 12.21 7.46 6.38
N GLU A 65 12.12 6.47 5.49
CA GLU A 65 13.22 6.07 4.62
C GLU A 65 13.36 7.00 3.39
N GLN A 66 12.23 7.57 2.93
CA GLN A 66 12.16 8.44 1.75
C GLN A 66 11.51 9.80 2.08
N PRO A 67 12.04 10.56 3.06
CA PRO A 67 11.36 11.73 3.64
C PRO A 67 11.21 12.91 2.68
N VAL A 68 11.93 12.93 1.57
CA VAL A 68 11.83 13.98 0.54
C VAL A 68 10.83 13.59 -0.56
N ARG A 69 10.92 12.36 -1.07
CA ARG A 69 10.08 11.88 -2.17
C ARG A 69 8.64 11.63 -1.72
N PHE A 70 8.46 11.00 -0.55
CA PHE A 70 7.14 10.60 -0.07
C PHE A 70 6.14 11.77 0.06
N PRO A 71 6.48 12.90 0.71
CA PRO A 71 5.56 14.03 0.79
C PRO A 71 5.19 14.62 -0.58
N GLY A 72 6.13 14.63 -1.53
CA GLY A 72 5.87 15.10 -2.90
C GLY A 72 4.81 14.27 -3.60
N ASP A 73 4.98 12.94 -3.61
CA ASP A 73 4.04 12.01 -4.23
C ASP A 73 2.64 12.10 -3.58
N VAL A 74 2.56 12.29 -2.26
CA VAL A 74 1.30 12.49 -1.54
C VAL A 74 0.65 13.82 -1.92
N LEU A 75 1.40 14.92 -1.94
CA LEU A 75 0.87 16.24 -2.30
C LEU A 75 0.38 16.28 -3.75
N ASP A 76 1.06 15.60 -4.67
CA ASP A 76 0.65 15.51 -6.06
C ASP A 76 -0.64 14.70 -6.22
N PHE A 77 -0.81 13.64 -5.43
CA PHE A 77 -2.07 12.91 -5.37
C PHE A 77 -3.22 13.76 -4.79
N LEU A 78 -2.98 14.61 -3.80
CA LEU A 78 -4.02 15.46 -3.21
C LEU A 78 -4.49 16.60 -4.14
N ARG A 79 -3.78 16.87 -5.23
CA ARG A 79 -4.11 17.91 -6.21
C ARG A 79 -4.96 17.40 -7.39
N THR A 80 -5.21 16.09 -7.47
CA THR A 80 -6.09 15.48 -8.48
C THR A 80 -7.54 15.50 -8.06
#